data_AF-A0A897MY80-F1
#
_entry.id   AF-A0A897MY80-F1
#
_cell.length_a   1.000
_cell.length_b   1.000
_cell.length_c   1.000
_cell.angle_alpha   90.00
_cell.angle_beta   90.00
_cell.angle_gamma   90.00
#
_symmetry.space_group_name_H-M   'P 1'
#
loop_
_entity.id
_entity.type
_entity.pdbx_description
1 polymer ?
#
loop_
_entity_poly.entity_id
_entity_poly.type
_entity_poly.pdbx_seq_one_letter_code
_entity_poly.pdbx_strand_id
1 'polypeptide(L)'
;MVDGKIGSLTRRAVLGATGALMAGGTALGTSRVGGAPGAFVLEQGEECLPIAPLRGDETAEDLYDRRTAQTDYSSAGTTDLQRDDTSILFLYRDPQGEHYLVVVHDRYDTDRSGSQRGGGSATFEFSGPDSGQWVVTDDLYSGSANYDRWALDQDPQRIDWTWDDFRTDGGVYGPLGDSFEVTIDPAFNEDAALFDQHYEGRITDWQVLSGGRSDPDRTSMSMDEPIRIRAGRCEDEPRSGRLDVRVPQRRVNPRSRGLLPVDLYSTDTHPVGDVDPGTIRTRSNGVRPVKIRRRSDRDGTVRLFFRTSDVDLTGEETATIRLEAETASGARGTGSATVRLVPRPRRDESDGNRPGRREDDTDGAKGGDDKQRGPPGHASSNGRNGNDTDDAKGGDDEQRGPPGHASSNGRDGDDGRGGQPGSGRRSS
;
A
#
# COMPACT_ATOMS: atom_id res chain seq x y z
N MET A 1 -22.67 48.68 -28.82
CA MET A 1 -23.84 48.69 -27.91
C MET A 1 -24.88 47.72 -28.45
N VAL A 2 -24.82 46.47 -28.01
CA VAL A 2 -25.98 45.59 -27.89
C VAL A 2 -25.73 44.81 -26.61
N ASP A 3 -26.57 45.10 -25.63
CA ASP A 3 -26.49 44.64 -24.24
C ASP A 3 -27.31 43.34 -24.15
N GLY A 4 -26.67 42.22 -23.78
CA GLY A 4 -27.29 40.89 -23.76
C GLY A 4 -27.04 40.22 -22.42
N LYS A 5 -27.94 40.46 -21.45
CA LYS A 5 -27.95 39.86 -20.12
C LYS A 5 -28.11 38.34 -20.20
N ILE A 6 -27.17 37.61 -19.60
CA ILE A 6 -27.28 36.18 -19.29
C ILE A 6 -28.14 36.03 -18.03
N GLY A 7 -29.31 35.43 -18.17
CA GLY A 7 -30.18 35.03 -17.06
C GLY A 7 -29.79 33.66 -16.52
N SER A 8 -29.59 33.59 -15.20
CA SER A 8 -29.39 32.38 -14.42
C SER A 8 -30.55 31.39 -14.60
N LEU A 9 -30.26 30.11 -14.85
CA LEU A 9 -31.25 29.04 -14.76
C LEU A 9 -30.94 28.13 -13.57
N THR A 10 -31.93 28.12 -12.69
CA THR A 10 -31.99 27.51 -11.36
C THR A 10 -32.25 26.01 -11.45
N ARG A 11 -31.62 25.25 -10.54
CA ARG A 11 -31.85 23.82 -10.30
C ARG A 11 -33.31 23.54 -9.89
N ARG A 12 -33.79 22.34 -10.28
CA ARG A 12 -34.97 21.56 -9.83
C ARG A 12 -36.16 21.50 -10.79
N ALA A 13 -36.33 20.35 -11.42
CA ALA A 13 -37.61 19.65 -11.56
C ALA A 13 -37.37 18.20 -12.04
N VAL A 14 -37.25 17.25 -11.11
CA VAL A 14 -37.42 15.82 -11.39
C VAL A 14 -38.58 15.35 -10.53
N LEU A 15 -39.72 15.07 -11.16
CA LEU A 15 -40.83 14.32 -10.61
C LEU A 15 -41.69 13.80 -11.76
N GLY A 16 -41.97 12.50 -11.76
CA GLY A 16 -43.12 11.93 -12.46
C GLY A 16 -42.87 10.58 -13.12
N ALA A 17 -43.09 9.49 -12.38
CA ALA A 17 -44.12 8.48 -12.68
C ALA A 17 -43.82 7.15 -11.96
N THR A 18 -44.41 6.97 -10.78
CA THR A 18 -44.50 5.68 -10.10
C THR A 18 -45.82 5.03 -10.50
N GLY A 19 -45.76 4.01 -11.35
CA GLY A 19 -46.90 3.15 -11.69
C GLY A 19 -46.89 1.90 -10.80
N ALA A 20 -47.92 1.74 -9.97
CA ALA A 20 -48.12 0.59 -9.10
C ALA A 20 -48.80 -0.56 -9.86
N LEU A 21 -48.20 -1.75 -9.81
CA LEU A 21 -48.85 -3.04 -10.09
C LEU A 21 -48.57 -3.99 -8.92
N MET A 22 -49.63 -4.30 -8.18
CA MET A 22 -49.68 -5.32 -7.13
C MET A 22 -50.14 -6.64 -7.74
N ALA A 23 -49.40 -7.73 -7.52
CA ALA A 23 -49.93 -9.01 -6.98
C ALA A 23 -48.93 -10.16 -7.11
N GLY A 24 -48.59 -10.77 -5.97
CA GLY A 24 -48.46 -12.23 -5.84
C GLY A 24 -47.11 -12.88 -6.13
N GLY A 25 -46.44 -13.35 -5.06
CA GLY A 25 -45.39 -14.37 -5.14
C GLY A 25 -44.07 -13.94 -4.51
N THR A 26 -43.91 -14.16 -3.21
CA THR A 26 -42.62 -14.03 -2.52
C THR A 26 -41.71 -15.20 -2.90
N ALA A 27 -40.95 -15.03 -3.97
CA ALA A 27 -39.63 -15.62 -4.10
C ALA A 27 -38.66 -14.45 -4.30
N LEU A 28 -37.88 -14.13 -3.27
CA LEU A 28 -36.72 -13.25 -3.40
C LEU A 28 -35.68 -14.00 -4.25
N GLY A 29 -35.91 -14.01 -5.56
CA GLY A 29 -34.88 -14.35 -6.53
C GLY A 29 -33.88 -13.21 -6.50
N THR A 30 -32.80 -13.36 -5.74
CA THR A 30 -31.58 -12.64 -6.03
C THR A 30 -31.24 -13.01 -7.47
N SER A 31 -31.51 -12.11 -8.42
CA SER A 31 -30.89 -12.20 -9.74
C SER A 31 -29.39 -12.11 -9.49
N ARG A 32 -28.74 -13.27 -9.36
CA ARG A 32 -27.33 -13.36 -9.65
C ARG A 32 -27.23 -12.93 -11.10
N VAL A 33 -26.84 -11.67 -11.33
CA VAL A 33 -26.26 -11.27 -12.60
C VAL A 33 -25.14 -12.28 -12.82
N GLY A 34 -25.40 -13.25 -13.69
CA GLY A 34 -24.40 -14.23 -14.11
C GLY A 34 -23.18 -13.42 -14.50
N GLY A 35 -22.04 -13.72 -13.87
CA GLY A 35 -20.87 -12.86 -13.95
C GLY A 35 -20.53 -12.60 -15.40
N ALA A 36 -20.67 -11.33 -15.80
CA ALA A 36 -20.12 -10.89 -17.06
C ALA A 36 -18.62 -11.22 -17.05
N PRO A 37 -18.09 -11.86 -18.10
CA PRO A 37 -16.65 -12.08 -18.20
C PRO A 37 -15.90 -10.73 -18.11
N GLY A 38 -14.86 -10.68 -17.26
CA GLY A 38 -13.94 -9.55 -17.13
C GLY A 38 -14.42 -8.38 -16.26
N ALA A 39 -14.83 -8.65 -15.01
CA ALA A 39 -14.94 -7.57 -14.02
C ALA A 39 -13.53 -7.20 -13.55
N PHE A 40 -13.22 -5.91 -13.53
CA PHE A 40 -11.99 -5.38 -12.95
C PHE A 40 -12.34 -4.37 -11.88
N VAL A 41 -11.44 -4.22 -10.91
CA VAL A 41 -11.53 -3.19 -9.89
C VAL A 41 -10.24 -2.43 -9.78
N LEU A 42 -10.37 -1.17 -9.42
CA LEU A 42 -9.28 -0.32 -8.97
C LEU A 42 -9.52 0.02 -7.50
N GLU A 43 -8.46 -0.09 -6.71
CA GLU A 43 -8.47 0.15 -5.27
C GLU A 43 -7.49 1.28 -4.96
N GLN A 44 -7.91 2.25 -4.15
CA GLN A 44 -7.04 3.29 -3.59
C GLN A 44 -7.43 3.50 -2.12
N GLY A 45 -6.49 3.23 -1.22
CA GLY A 45 -6.78 3.25 0.22
C GLY A 45 -7.87 2.23 0.60
N GLU A 46 -9.01 2.72 1.12
CA GLU A 46 -10.18 1.90 1.47
C GLU A 46 -11.26 1.89 0.38
N GLU A 47 -11.07 2.68 -0.70
CA GLU A 47 -12.02 2.77 -1.79
C GLU A 47 -11.80 1.66 -2.80
N CYS A 48 -12.90 1.07 -3.28
CA CYS A 48 -12.89 0.11 -4.38
C CYS A 48 -13.86 0.58 -5.46
N LEU A 49 -13.33 0.75 -6.66
CA LEU A 49 -14.03 1.24 -7.85
C LEU A 49 -14.11 0.11 -8.89
N PRO A 50 -15.31 -0.38 -9.23
CA PRO A 50 -15.50 -1.22 -10.40
C PRO A 50 -15.14 -0.45 -11.68
N ILE A 51 -14.26 -1.00 -12.51
CA ILE A 51 -13.86 -0.40 -13.78
C ILE A 51 -14.14 -1.35 -14.95
N ALA A 52 -14.54 -0.77 -16.07
CA ALA A 52 -14.77 -1.46 -17.33
C ALA A 52 -13.73 -1.01 -18.36
N PRO A 53 -13.01 -1.94 -19.02
CA PRO A 53 -12.03 -1.57 -20.02
C PRO A 53 -12.68 -0.82 -21.19
N LEU A 54 -12.00 0.23 -21.62
CA LEU A 54 -12.24 0.87 -22.91
C LEU A 54 -12.00 -0.14 -24.04
N ARG A 55 -12.73 0.02 -25.14
CA ARG A 55 -12.65 -0.88 -26.29
C ARG A 55 -12.46 -0.07 -27.56
N GLY A 56 -11.73 -0.64 -28.50
CA GLY A 56 -11.52 -0.07 -29.82
C GLY A 56 -11.23 -1.17 -30.85
N ASP A 57 -11.13 -0.75 -32.11
CA ASP A 57 -10.90 -1.62 -33.26
C ASP A 57 -9.40 -1.71 -33.64
N GLU A 58 -8.52 -1.16 -32.80
CA GLU A 58 -7.08 -0.98 -33.04
C GLU A 58 -6.27 -1.67 -31.93
N THR A 59 -5.00 -2.00 -32.19
CA THR A 59 -4.09 -2.50 -31.15
C THR A 59 -3.87 -1.42 -30.08
N ALA A 60 -3.34 -1.79 -28.90
CA ALA A 60 -3.09 -0.81 -27.85
C ALA A 60 -1.98 0.19 -28.24
N GLU A 61 -1.00 -0.25 -29.02
CA GLU A 61 0.06 0.57 -29.60
C GLU A 61 -0.49 1.55 -30.65
N ASP A 62 -1.38 1.08 -31.54
CA ASP A 62 -2.03 1.92 -32.54
C ASP A 62 -2.98 2.93 -31.90
N LEU A 63 -3.73 2.52 -30.86
CA LEU A 63 -4.55 3.41 -30.04
C LEU A 63 -3.71 4.56 -29.45
N TYR A 64 -2.52 4.26 -28.94
CA TYR A 64 -1.65 5.28 -28.39
C TYR A 64 -1.15 6.22 -29.49
N ASP A 65 -0.92 5.71 -30.70
CA ASP A 65 -0.36 6.42 -31.88
C ASP A 65 0.84 7.28 -31.47
N ARG A 66 1.91 6.62 -30.98
CA ARG A 66 3.16 7.31 -30.65
C ARG A 66 3.83 7.75 -31.96
N ARG A 67 3.70 9.02 -32.32
CA ARG A 67 4.22 9.53 -33.59
C ARG A 67 5.73 9.71 -33.55
N THR A 68 6.46 8.78 -34.17
CA THR A 68 7.93 8.83 -34.25
C THR A 68 8.46 9.70 -35.40
N ALA A 69 7.59 10.30 -36.21
CA ALA A 69 8.00 11.09 -37.37
C ALA A 69 8.34 12.55 -36.96
N GLN A 70 9.64 12.74 -36.71
CA GLN A 70 10.42 13.98 -36.75
C GLN A 70 10.33 15.01 -35.62
N THR A 71 9.29 15.14 -34.80
CA THR A 71 9.35 16.01 -33.59
C THR A 71 8.29 15.78 -32.52
N ASP A 72 7.23 15.01 -32.79
CA ASP A 72 6.01 15.01 -31.97
C ASP A 72 5.87 13.71 -31.17
N TYR A 73 6.71 13.56 -30.15
CA TYR A 73 6.66 12.45 -29.20
C TYR A 73 5.52 12.69 -28.22
N SER A 74 4.34 12.22 -28.59
CA SER A 74 3.10 12.35 -27.82
C SER A 74 2.10 11.28 -28.27
N SER A 75 1.10 11.02 -27.42
CA SER A 75 -0.03 10.16 -27.74
C SER A 75 -1.04 10.90 -28.62
N ALA A 76 -0.93 10.76 -29.93
CA ALA A 76 -1.88 11.41 -30.85
C ALA A 76 -3.24 10.69 -30.91
N GLY A 77 -3.24 9.39 -30.62
CA GLY A 77 -4.40 8.52 -30.77
C GLY A 77 -5.37 8.60 -29.59
N THR A 78 -5.01 9.26 -28.49
CA THR A 78 -5.85 9.43 -27.30
C THR A 78 -6.31 10.87 -27.07
N THR A 79 -6.17 11.75 -28.07
CA THR A 79 -6.51 13.18 -27.98
C THR A 79 -7.97 13.45 -27.62
N ASP A 80 -8.89 12.52 -27.91
CA ASP A 80 -10.29 12.58 -27.51
C ASP A 80 -10.50 12.40 -25.98
N LEU A 81 -9.52 11.81 -25.29
CA LEU A 81 -9.57 11.47 -23.87
C LEU A 81 -8.78 12.46 -22.99
N GLN A 82 -7.81 13.15 -23.58
CA GLN A 82 -6.89 14.03 -22.87
C GLN A 82 -7.55 15.31 -22.36
N ARG A 83 -6.98 15.88 -21.31
CA ARG A 83 -7.38 17.16 -20.71
C ARG A 83 -6.14 17.87 -20.18
N ASP A 84 -6.16 19.20 -20.25
CA ASP A 84 -5.10 20.06 -19.73
C ASP A 84 -4.83 19.73 -18.25
N ASP A 85 -3.56 19.72 -17.86
CA ASP A 85 -3.10 19.53 -16.47
C ASP A 85 -3.64 18.24 -15.81
N THR A 86 -3.96 17.21 -16.61
CA THR A 86 -4.59 15.98 -16.14
C THR A 86 -3.80 14.75 -16.56
N SER A 87 -3.46 13.86 -15.63
CA SER A 87 -3.01 12.51 -15.97
C SER A 87 -4.19 11.56 -16.05
N ILE A 88 -4.25 10.72 -17.07
CA ILE A 88 -5.29 9.70 -17.23
C ILE A 88 -4.69 8.29 -17.22
N LEU A 89 -5.42 7.36 -16.61
CA LEU A 89 -5.09 5.94 -16.59
C LEU A 89 -6.34 5.12 -16.93
N PHE A 90 -6.19 4.09 -17.77
CA PHE A 90 -7.31 3.21 -18.10
C PHE A 90 -6.89 1.84 -18.60
N LEU A 91 -7.80 0.87 -18.42
CA LEU A 91 -7.69 -0.43 -19.09
C LEU A 91 -8.24 -0.32 -20.51
N TYR A 92 -7.49 -0.83 -21.47
CA TYR A 92 -7.91 -0.98 -22.85
C TYR A 92 -8.02 -2.46 -23.20
N ARG A 93 -9.05 -2.80 -23.98
CA ARG A 93 -9.20 -4.13 -24.58
C ARG A 93 -9.12 -4.01 -26.10
N ASP A 94 -8.12 -4.67 -26.66
CA ASP A 94 -7.89 -4.67 -28.10
C ASP A 94 -8.88 -5.60 -28.85
N PRO A 95 -8.85 -5.62 -30.20
CA PRO A 95 -9.70 -6.49 -31.02
C PRO A 95 -9.46 -8.00 -30.82
N GLN A 96 -8.27 -8.38 -30.37
CA GLN A 96 -7.90 -9.75 -30.05
C GLN A 96 -8.47 -10.18 -28.69
N GLY A 97 -8.91 -9.21 -27.90
CA GLY A 97 -9.55 -9.40 -26.61
C GLY A 97 -8.59 -9.28 -25.44
N GLU A 98 -7.32 -8.94 -25.68
CA GLU A 98 -6.25 -8.78 -24.69
C GLU A 98 -6.38 -7.45 -23.94
N HIS A 99 -5.89 -7.43 -22.70
CA HIS A 99 -5.98 -6.27 -21.83
C HIS A 99 -4.63 -5.56 -21.67
N TYR A 100 -4.67 -4.24 -21.78
CA TYR A 100 -3.52 -3.36 -21.62
C TYR A 100 -3.87 -2.24 -20.65
N LEU A 101 -2.88 -1.75 -19.92
CA LEU A 101 -2.98 -0.53 -19.15
C LEU A 101 -2.37 0.61 -19.97
N VAL A 102 -3.11 1.70 -20.12
CA VAL A 102 -2.66 2.91 -20.82
C VAL A 102 -2.55 4.05 -19.83
N VAL A 103 -1.43 4.77 -19.90
CA VAL A 103 -1.14 5.98 -19.12
C VAL A 103 -0.83 7.11 -20.09
N VAL A 104 -1.51 8.25 -19.90
CA VAL A 104 -1.23 9.47 -20.66
C VAL A 104 -1.18 10.65 -19.70
N HIS A 105 -0.15 11.48 -19.82
CA HIS A 105 0.00 12.71 -19.06
C HIS A 105 -0.36 13.92 -19.91
N ASP A 106 -1.22 14.78 -19.38
CA ASP A 106 -1.61 16.06 -19.96
C ASP A 106 -2.32 15.92 -21.31
N ARG A 107 -2.42 17.03 -22.05
CA ARG A 107 -3.04 17.10 -23.36
C ARG A 107 -2.05 17.52 -24.43
N TYR A 108 -2.12 16.81 -25.54
CA TYR A 108 -1.45 17.17 -26.77
C TYR A 108 -2.13 18.38 -27.40
N ASP A 109 -1.38 19.46 -27.59
CA ASP A 109 -1.86 20.65 -28.30
C ASP A 109 -0.97 20.97 -29.50
N THR A 110 -1.62 21.15 -30.65
CA THR A 110 -0.94 21.55 -31.89
C THR A 110 -0.90 23.07 -32.07
N ASP A 111 -1.71 23.81 -31.30
CA ASP A 111 -1.75 25.27 -31.31
C ASP A 111 -0.74 25.87 -30.32
N ARG A 112 0.51 25.98 -30.78
CA ARG A 112 1.60 26.60 -30.02
C ARG A 112 1.47 28.13 -29.82
N SER A 113 0.36 28.74 -30.23
CA SER A 113 0.14 30.18 -30.12
C SER A 113 -0.53 30.61 -28.81
N GLY A 114 -1.02 29.65 -28.02
CA GLY A 114 -1.65 29.90 -26.73
C GLY A 114 -0.66 30.31 -25.63
N SER A 115 -1.16 31.03 -24.61
CA SER A 115 -0.44 31.32 -23.36
C SER A 115 -0.50 30.17 -22.35
N GLN A 116 -0.89 28.98 -22.79
CA GLN A 116 -0.98 27.80 -21.94
C GLN A 116 0.42 27.34 -21.57
N ARG A 117 0.61 27.13 -20.26
CA ARG A 117 1.79 26.51 -19.69
C ARG A 117 1.39 25.08 -19.35
N GLY A 118 1.33 24.21 -20.36
CA GLY A 118 1.22 22.77 -20.11
C GLY A 118 2.53 22.23 -19.54
N GLY A 119 2.75 20.93 -19.63
CA GLY A 119 4.03 20.33 -19.26
C GLY A 119 4.03 19.79 -17.85
N GLY A 120 5.12 19.12 -17.48
CA GLY A 120 5.30 18.65 -16.11
C GLY A 120 6.19 17.44 -15.97
N SER A 121 6.02 16.76 -14.85
CA SER A 121 6.73 15.53 -14.53
C SER A 121 5.85 14.61 -13.69
N ALA A 122 6.02 13.30 -13.92
CA ALA A 122 5.42 12.25 -13.12
C ALA A 122 6.44 11.12 -12.93
N THR A 123 6.42 10.48 -11.76
CA THR A 123 7.20 9.27 -11.48
C THR A 123 6.25 8.21 -10.98
N PHE A 124 6.20 7.06 -11.65
CA PHE A 124 5.47 5.89 -11.15
C PHE A 124 6.45 4.79 -10.74
N GLU A 125 6.29 4.26 -9.53
CA GLU A 125 6.76 2.92 -9.20
C GLU A 125 5.67 1.91 -9.56
N PHE A 126 6.01 0.96 -10.41
CA PHE A 126 5.07 0.11 -11.12
C PHE A 126 5.40 -1.37 -10.87
N SER A 127 4.41 -2.14 -10.42
CA SER A 127 4.51 -3.61 -10.37
C SER A 127 3.34 -4.20 -11.14
N GLY A 128 3.62 -5.14 -12.04
CA GLY A 128 2.60 -5.81 -12.86
C GLY A 128 2.86 -7.30 -12.97
N PRO A 129 2.03 -8.05 -13.72
CA PRO A 129 2.28 -9.46 -13.99
C PRO A 129 3.60 -9.66 -14.75
N ASP A 130 4.31 -10.75 -14.48
CA ASP A 130 5.56 -11.16 -15.15
C ASP A 130 5.43 -11.27 -16.68
N SER A 131 4.20 -11.50 -17.18
CA SER A 131 3.89 -11.57 -18.61
C SER A 131 3.73 -10.21 -19.27
N GLY A 132 3.53 -9.15 -18.47
CA GLY A 132 3.35 -7.79 -18.96
C GLY A 132 4.68 -7.13 -19.29
N GLN A 133 4.66 -6.27 -20.30
CA GLN A 133 5.81 -5.47 -20.71
C GLN A 133 5.33 -4.11 -21.24
N TRP A 134 6.20 -3.12 -21.26
CA TRP A 134 5.89 -1.86 -21.92
C TRP A 134 5.98 -2.03 -23.44
N VAL A 135 4.82 -2.06 -24.10
CA VAL A 135 4.73 -2.13 -25.57
C VAL A 135 4.84 -0.74 -26.21
N VAL A 136 4.51 0.30 -25.43
CA VAL A 136 4.83 1.69 -25.75
C VAL A 136 5.57 2.31 -24.57
N THR A 137 6.77 2.80 -24.85
CA THR A 137 7.55 3.66 -23.96
C THR A 137 7.71 4.99 -24.68
N ASP A 138 6.97 6.03 -24.28
CA ASP A 138 7.20 7.34 -24.88
C ASP A 138 8.62 7.85 -24.54
N ASP A 139 9.17 8.62 -25.47
CA ASP A 139 10.53 9.18 -25.41
C ASP A 139 11.71 8.23 -25.17
N LEU A 140 11.55 6.90 -25.22
CA LEU A 140 12.67 5.96 -25.12
C LEU A 140 13.50 5.87 -26.42
N TYR A 141 14.39 6.84 -26.64
CA TYR A 141 15.37 6.84 -27.75
C TYR A 141 16.74 7.41 -27.34
N SER A 142 17.76 7.14 -28.16
CA SER A 142 19.07 7.74 -27.98
C SER A 142 19.08 9.19 -28.51
N GLY A 143 18.97 10.18 -27.63
CA GLY A 143 19.03 11.59 -28.00
C GLY A 143 19.24 12.49 -26.79
N SER A 144 19.79 13.69 -27.00
CA SER A 144 20.07 14.64 -25.91
C SER A 144 18.81 15.31 -25.33
N ALA A 145 17.66 15.12 -25.98
CA ALA A 145 16.36 15.63 -25.55
C ALA A 145 15.47 14.54 -24.92
N ASN A 146 15.98 13.31 -24.81
CA ASN A 146 15.31 12.28 -24.01
C ASN A 146 15.69 12.48 -22.55
N TYR A 147 14.74 12.96 -21.76
CA TYR A 147 14.92 13.20 -20.33
C TYR A 147 14.26 12.12 -19.46
N ASP A 148 13.39 11.32 -20.06
CA ASP A 148 12.70 10.21 -19.41
C ASP A 148 13.67 9.15 -18.92
N ARG A 149 13.32 8.53 -17.80
CA ARG A 149 14.14 7.49 -17.17
C ARG A 149 13.29 6.25 -16.99
N TRP A 150 13.68 5.19 -17.68
CA TRP A 150 13.02 3.90 -17.66
C TRP A 150 13.90 2.86 -16.97
N ALA A 151 13.56 2.50 -15.73
CA ALA A 151 14.21 1.43 -14.96
C ALA A 151 13.32 0.18 -14.97
N LEU A 152 13.36 -0.55 -16.09
CA LEU A 152 12.48 -1.70 -16.36
C LEU A 152 13.00 -3.05 -15.83
N ASP A 153 14.27 -3.10 -15.42
CA ASP A 153 14.93 -4.29 -14.89
C ASP A 153 14.83 -4.43 -13.36
N GLN A 154 13.98 -3.61 -12.74
CA GLN A 154 13.73 -3.54 -11.30
C GLN A 154 12.31 -4.02 -10.98
N ASP A 155 12.10 -4.45 -9.73
CA ASP A 155 10.78 -4.74 -9.18
C ASP A 155 10.65 -4.04 -7.80
N PRO A 156 9.80 -3.01 -7.66
CA PRO A 156 8.98 -2.40 -8.73
C PRO A 156 9.82 -1.78 -9.86
N GLN A 157 9.28 -1.77 -11.07
CA GLN A 157 9.81 -0.95 -12.16
C GLN A 157 9.64 0.52 -11.80
N ARG A 158 10.52 1.37 -12.28
CA ARG A 158 10.37 2.82 -12.07
C ARG A 158 10.46 3.57 -13.38
N ILE A 159 9.50 4.45 -13.59
CA ILE A 159 9.43 5.29 -14.78
C ILE A 159 9.29 6.73 -14.32
N ASP A 160 10.23 7.58 -14.76
CA ASP A 160 10.18 9.03 -14.57
C ASP A 160 9.94 9.68 -15.94
N TRP A 161 8.83 10.40 -16.09
CA TRP A 161 8.41 11.12 -17.30
C TRP A 161 8.60 12.64 -17.13
N THR A 162 8.89 13.34 -18.23
CA THR A 162 8.79 14.81 -18.28
C THR A 162 8.53 15.33 -19.69
N TRP A 163 7.55 16.22 -19.81
CA TRP A 163 7.10 16.76 -21.11
C TRP A 163 6.97 18.28 -21.11
N ASP A 164 7.02 18.87 -22.31
CA ASP A 164 6.88 20.32 -22.54
C ASP A 164 5.42 20.77 -22.64
N ASP A 165 5.21 22.10 -22.68
CA ASP A 165 3.91 22.78 -22.59
C ASP A 165 2.86 22.46 -23.70
N PHE A 166 3.17 21.56 -24.64
CA PHE A 166 2.28 21.18 -25.74
C PHE A 166 2.27 19.67 -26.04
N ARG A 167 2.97 18.89 -25.22
CA ARG A 167 3.15 17.46 -25.40
C ARG A 167 2.42 16.67 -24.34
N THR A 168 2.28 15.39 -24.62
CA THR A 168 1.95 14.39 -23.62
C THR A 168 3.12 13.49 -23.38
N ASP A 169 3.04 12.73 -22.31
CA ASP A 169 3.95 11.62 -22.05
C ASP A 169 3.17 10.38 -21.59
N GLY A 170 3.85 9.26 -21.36
CA GLY A 170 3.30 8.06 -20.74
C GLY A 170 3.69 6.77 -21.44
N GLY A 171 2.73 5.85 -21.55
CA GLY A 171 3.00 4.56 -22.21
C GLY A 171 1.86 3.55 -22.10
N VAL A 172 2.14 2.36 -22.63
CA VAL A 172 1.22 1.23 -22.65
C VAL A 172 1.92 -0.01 -22.10
N TYR A 173 1.33 -0.61 -21.08
CA TYR A 173 1.81 -1.82 -20.43
C TYR A 173 0.86 -3.00 -20.66
N GLY A 174 1.38 -4.11 -21.15
CA GLY A 174 0.62 -5.34 -21.36
C GLY A 174 1.31 -6.32 -22.31
N PRO A 175 0.61 -7.37 -22.77
CA PRO A 175 -0.73 -7.76 -22.34
C PRO A 175 -0.75 -8.23 -20.86
N LEU A 176 -1.87 -8.00 -20.18
CA LEU A 176 -2.05 -8.31 -18.76
C LEU A 176 -2.61 -9.73 -18.51
N GLY A 177 -3.28 -10.32 -19.50
CA GLY A 177 -4.05 -11.55 -19.36
C GLY A 177 -5.40 -11.37 -18.64
N ASP A 178 -6.14 -12.45 -18.44
CA ASP A 178 -7.49 -12.42 -17.83
C ASP A 178 -7.48 -12.31 -16.30
N SER A 179 -6.35 -12.67 -15.67
CA SER A 179 -6.15 -12.61 -14.23
C SER A 179 -4.82 -11.95 -13.96
N PHE A 180 -4.89 -10.69 -13.53
CA PHE A 180 -3.72 -9.88 -13.23
C PHE A 180 -3.93 -9.06 -11.97
N GLU A 181 -2.81 -8.56 -11.47
CA GLU A 181 -2.72 -7.52 -10.45
C GLU A 181 -1.64 -6.53 -10.91
N VAL A 182 -1.95 -5.25 -10.85
CA VAL A 182 -1.03 -4.15 -11.09
C VAL A 182 -1.08 -3.21 -9.89
N THR A 183 0.06 -2.75 -9.40
CA THR A 183 0.15 -1.70 -8.38
C THR A 183 0.97 -0.55 -8.92
N ILE A 184 0.52 0.67 -8.61
CA ILE A 184 1.18 1.90 -9.02
C ILE A 184 1.29 2.81 -7.80
N ASP A 185 2.51 3.20 -7.45
CA ASP A 185 2.77 4.25 -6.48
C ASP A 185 3.11 5.54 -7.25
N PRO A 186 2.17 6.50 -7.32
CA PRO A 186 2.35 7.71 -8.11
C PRO A 186 3.09 8.79 -7.32
N ALA A 187 3.91 9.55 -8.04
CA ALA A 187 4.44 10.82 -7.58
C ALA A 187 4.32 11.85 -8.69
N PHE A 188 3.62 12.95 -8.42
CA PHE A 188 3.42 14.05 -9.37
C PHE A 188 4.06 15.33 -8.83
N ASN A 189 4.33 16.28 -9.72
CA ASN A 189 4.80 17.62 -9.35
C ASN A 189 6.04 17.54 -8.44
N GLU A 190 6.11 18.26 -7.32
CA GLU A 190 7.26 18.30 -6.41
C GLU A 190 7.77 16.93 -5.92
N ASP A 191 6.90 15.92 -5.92
CA ASP A 191 7.26 14.56 -5.51
C ASP A 191 7.83 13.74 -6.68
N ALA A 192 7.60 14.17 -7.93
CA ALA A 192 8.16 13.53 -9.13
C ALA A 192 9.67 13.77 -9.24
N ALA A 193 10.38 12.75 -9.73
CA ALA A 193 11.84 12.75 -9.73
C ALA A 193 12.49 13.74 -10.70
N LEU A 194 11.74 14.23 -11.69
CA LEU A 194 12.20 15.15 -12.74
C LEU A 194 11.61 16.57 -12.60
N PHE A 195 10.86 16.83 -11.53
CA PHE A 195 10.16 18.10 -11.35
C PHE A 195 11.07 19.32 -11.44
N ASP A 196 10.66 20.30 -12.27
CA ASP A 196 11.37 21.55 -12.57
C ASP A 196 12.85 21.35 -13.02
N GLN A 197 13.24 20.15 -13.49
CA GLN A 197 14.59 19.91 -14.02
C GLN A 197 14.70 20.26 -15.50
N HIS A 198 13.64 20.00 -16.27
CA HIS A 198 13.65 20.08 -17.73
C HIS A 198 12.52 20.96 -18.28
N TYR A 199 11.30 20.74 -17.79
CA TYR A 199 10.11 21.47 -18.17
C TYR A 199 9.36 21.94 -16.92
N GLU A 200 8.69 23.09 -17.04
CA GLU A 200 7.76 23.60 -16.02
C GLU A 200 6.37 23.03 -16.29
N GLY A 201 5.46 23.14 -15.33
CA GLY A 201 4.08 22.69 -15.47
C GLY A 201 3.65 21.80 -14.31
N ARG A 202 2.34 21.58 -14.18
CA ARG A 202 1.77 20.84 -13.05
C ARG A 202 0.58 20.02 -13.47
N ILE A 203 0.55 18.77 -13.00
CA ILE A 203 -0.68 18.00 -12.98
C ILE A 203 -1.52 18.46 -11.79
N THR A 204 -2.80 18.72 -12.02
CA THR A 204 -3.77 19.14 -10.99
C THR A 204 -4.84 18.08 -10.73
N ASP A 205 -4.95 17.08 -11.60
CA ASP A 205 -5.90 15.97 -11.45
C ASP A 205 -5.31 14.69 -12.03
N TRP A 206 -5.61 13.57 -11.37
CA TRP A 206 -5.28 12.23 -11.87
C TRP A 206 -6.57 11.43 -11.96
N GLN A 207 -6.92 10.96 -13.15
CA GLN A 207 -8.21 10.36 -13.43
C GLN A 207 -8.08 8.92 -13.92
N VAL A 208 -8.99 8.08 -13.47
CA VAL A 208 -9.24 6.77 -14.05
C VAL A 208 -10.41 6.86 -15.01
N LEU A 209 -10.24 6.34 -16.22
CA LEU A 209 -11.31 6.25 -17.22
C LEU A 209 -11.88 4.83 -17.28
N SER A 210 -13.20 4.74 -17.39
CA SER A 210 -13.93 3.48 -17.44
C SER A 210 -15.11 3.57 -18.41
N GLY A 211 -15.51 2.43 -19.00
CA GLY A 211 -16.70 2.34 -19.84
C GLY A 211 -16.45 2.61 -21.32
N GLY A 212 -17.31 3.41 -21.96
CA GLY A 212 -17.29 3.64 -23.41
C GLY A 212 -16.30 4.73 -23.81
N ARG A 213 -15.49 4.50 -24.86
CA ARG A 213 -14.44 5.46 -25.26
C ARG A 213 -14.93 6.83 -25.67
N SER A 214 -16.07 6.91 -26.36
CA SER A 214 -16.62 8.19 -26.81
C SER A 214 -17.10 9.10 -25.67
N ASP A 215 -17.38 8.52 -24.50
CA ASP A 215 -17.88 9.22 -23.32
C ASP A 215 -17.58 8.38 -22.07
N PRO A 216 -16.31 8.32 -21.63
CA PRO A 216 -15.93 7.47 -20.52
C PRO A 216 -16.37 8.10 -19.19
N ASP A 217 -16.73 7.24 -18.24
CA ASP A 217 -16.81 7.63 -16.85
C ASP A 217 -15.42 8.04 -16.36
N ARG A 218 -15.33 9.16 -15.66
CA ARG A 218 -14.08 9.70 -15.13
C ARG A 218 -14.16 9.80 -13.62
N THR A 219 -13.19 9.20 -12.94
CA THR A 219 -13.07 9.26 -11.49
C THR A 219 -11.73 9.85 -11.12
N SER A 220 -11.74 10.97 -10.39
CA SER A 220 -10.50 11.56 -9.84
C SER A 220 -9.97 10.68 -8.71
N MET A 221 -8.64 10.55 -8.67
CA MET A 221 -7.88 9.76 -7.72
C MET A 221 -6.99 10.67 -6.85
N SER A 222 -6.57 10.19 -5.68
CA SER A 222 -5.52 10.88 -4.92
C SER A 222 -4.20 10.80 -5.66
N MET A 223 -3.49 11.92 -5.76
CA MET A 223 -2.24 12.03 -6.52
C MET A 223 -1.01 11.48 -5.77
N ASP A 224 -1.16 11.16 -4.49
CA ASP A 224 -0.09 10.76 -3.57
C ASP A 224 -0.36 9.40 -2.88
N GLU A 225 -1.41 8.69 -3.30
CA GLU A 225 -1.74 7.37 -2.77
C GLU A 225 -1.62 6.29 -3.85
N PRO A 226 -1.03 5.13 -3.52
CA PRO A 226 -0.89 4.04 -4.46
C PRO A 226 -2.23 3.44 -4.83
N ILE A 227 -2.34 2.99 -6.07
CA ILE A 227 -3.50 2.24 -6.57
C ILE A 227 -3.15 0.77 -6.81
N ARG A 228 -4.17 -0.08 -6.75
CA ARG A 228 -4.10 -1.48 -7.16
C ARG A 228 -5.22 -1.78 -8.14
N ILE A 229 -4.89 -2.37 -9.28
CA ILE A 229 -5.83 -2.77 -10.33
C ILE A 229 -5.79 -4.28 -10.44
N ARG A 230 -6.94 -4.94 -10.40
CA ARG A 230 -6.99 -6.41 -10.48
C ARG A 230 -8.26 -6.91 -11.14
N ALA A 231 -8.20 -8.13 -11.63
CA ALA A 231 -9.40 -8.88 -12.01
C ALA A 231 -10.25 -9.21 -10.76
N GLY A 232 -11.56 -9.16 -10.93
CA GLY A 232 -12.56 -9.46 -9.89
C GLY A 232 -13.53 -8.31 -9.62
N ARG A 233 -14.22 -8.39 -8.50
CA ARG A 233 -15.16 -7.39 -8.01
C ARG A 233 -14.74 -6.84 -6.66
N CYS A 234 -15.38 -5.76 -6.25
CA CYS A 234 -15.16 -5.17 -4.93
C CYS A 234 -15.62 -6.12 -3.81
N GLU A 235 -16.60 -6.99 -4.08
CA GLU A 235 -17.01 -8.01 -3.12
C GLU A 235 -16.11 -9.26 -3.15
N ASP A 236 -15.32 -9.44 -4.21
CA ASP A 236 -14.44 -10.61 -4.40
C ASP A 236 -13.10 -10.47 -3.65
N GLU A 237 -12.88 -9.36 -2.93
CA GLU A 237 -11.77 -9.20 -2.02
C GLU A 237 -11.60 -10.49 -1.18
N PRO A 238 -10.45 -11.18 -1.23
CA PRO A 238 -10.06 -12.07 -0.15
C PRO A 238 -9.71 -11.14 1.01
N ARG A 239 -10.75 -10.59 1.68
CA ARG A 239 -10.74 -9.47 2.62
C ARG A 239 -9.31 -9.09 2.91
N SER A 240 -8.70 -8.17 2.15
CA SER A 240 -7.46 -7.61 2.62
C SER A 240 -7.81 -6.90 3.91
N GLY A 241 -7.05 -7.13 4.96
CA GLY A 241 -7.47 -6.55 6.21
C GLY A 241 -6.38 -6.41 7.20
N ARG A 242 -6.70 -5.52 8.10
CA ARG A 242 -5.73 -4.96 8.99
C ARG A 242 -5.31 -6.03 9.98
N LEU A 243 -4.01 -6.28 10.04
CA LEU A 243 -3.39 -6.92 11.18
C LEU A 243 -3.20 -5.83 12.25
N ASP A 244 -3.67 -6.05 13.48
CA ASP A 244 -3.27 -5.19 14.59
C ASP A 244 -1.87 -5.63 15.04
N VAL A 245 -0.89 -4.77 14.77
CA VAL A 245 0.52 -5.00 15.05
C VAL A 245 0.91 -4.12 16.22
N ARG A 246 1.55 -4.71 17.24
CA ARG A 246 2.09 -3.94 18.37
C ARG A 246 3.49 -4.39 18.71
N VAL A 247 4.32 -3.43 19.13
CA VAL A 247 5.62 -3.74 19.73
C VAL A 247 5.49 -3.58 21.24
N PRO A 248 5.60 -4.65 22.03
CA PRO A 248 5.43 -4.57 23.48
C PRO A 248 6.54 -3.77 24.18
N GLN A 249 7.67 -3.53 23.49
CA GLN A 249 8.77 -2.73 24.02
C GLN A 249 8.52 -1.23 23.81
N ARG A 250 8.64 -0.45 24.89
CA ARG A 250 8.48 1.01 24.84
C ARG A 250 9.60 1.74 24.10
N ARG A 251 10.81 1.17 24.12
CA ARG A 251 12.00 1.72 23.45
C ARG A 251 12.81 0.58 22.83
N VAL A 252 13.28 0.78 21.61
CA VAL A 252 14.10 -0.18 20.85
C VAL A 252 15.48 0.44 20.61
N ASN A 253 16.54 -0.29 20.94
CA ASN A 253 17.89 0.10 20.54
C ASN A 253 18.19 -0.52 19.16
N PRO A 254 18.26 0.26 18.08
CA PRO A 254 18.47 -0.27 16.73
C PRO A 254 19.84 -0.97 16.57
N ARG A 255 20.80 -0.74 17.47
CA ARG A 255 22.11 -1.42 17.48
C ARG A 255 22.11 -2.75 18.25
N SER A 256 20.99 -3.11 18.88
CA SER A 256 20.87 -4.37 19.57
C SER A 256 21.05 -5.53 18.60
N ARG A 257 21.83 -6.55 18.98
CA ARG A 257 21.84 -7.85 18.28
C ARG A 257 20.78 -8.82 18.81
N GLY A 258 19.91 -8.32 19.68
CA GLY A 258 18.83 -9.08 20.29
C GLY A 258 17.67 -9.33 19.33
N LEU A 259 16.61 -9.89 19.91
CA LEU A 259 15.34 -10.10 19.23
C LEU A 259 14.38 -8.96 19.55
N LEU A 260 13.75 -8.42 18.51
CA LEU A 260 12.65 -7.47 18.58
C LEU A 260 11.32 -8.26 18.58
N PRO A 261 10.61 -8.32 19.72
CA PRO A 261 9.29 -8.94 19.76
C PRO A 261 8.27 -8.03 19.07
N VAL A 262 7.39 -8.63 18.26
CA VAL A 262 6.24 -7.96 17.63
C VAL A 262 5.02 -8.85 17.84
N ASP A 263 3.94 -8.30 18.37
CA ASP A 263 2.68 -8.99 18.61
C ASP A 263 1.70 -8.71 17.47
N LEU A 264 1.13 -9.78 16.92
CA LEU A 264 0.00 -9.75 16.00
C LEU A 264 -1.27 -10.15 16.76
N TYR A 265 -2.29 -9.32 16.68
CA TYR A 265 -3.61 -9.60 17.24
C TYR A 265 -4.60 -9.94 16.14
N SER A 266 -5.56 -10.80 16.47
CA SER A 266 -6.72 -11.03 15.62
C SER A 266 -7.51 -9.74 15.47
N THR A 267 -7.99 -9.49 14.26
CA THR A 267 -9.03 -8.48 13.99
C THR A 267 -10.30 -9.18 13.53
N ASP A 268 -11.41 -8.45 13.49
CA ASP A 268 -12.69 -8.99 13.02
C ASP A 268 -12.62 -9.49 11.57
N THR A 269 -11.67 -8.98 10.79
CA THR A 269 -11.44 -9.37 9.40
C THR A 269 -10.32 -10.40 9.25
N HIS A 270 -9.36 -10.46 10.18
CA HIS A 270 -8.18 -11.34 10.13
C HIS A 270 -7.96 -12.05 11.46
N PRO A 271 -8.56 -13.24 11.66
CA PRO A 271 -8.18 -14.10 12.77
C PRO A 271 -6.71 -14.45 12.60
N VAL A 272 -5.85 -14.08 13.55
CA VAL A 272 -4.41 -14.35 13.41
C VAL A 272 -4.10 -15.85 13.43
N GLY A 273 -5.06 -16.68 13.86
CA GLY A 273 -4.99 -18.14 13.75
C GLY A 273 -4.92 -18.63 12.30
N ASP A 274 -5.48 -17.86 11.36
CA ASP A 274 -5.55 -18.20 9.93
C ASP A 274 -4.34 -17.66 9.16
N VAL A 275 -3.54 -16.78 9.76
CA VAL A 275 -2.30 -16.25 9.17
C VAL A 275 -1.28 -17.38 9.00
N ASP A 276 -0.81 -17.55 7.77
CA ASP A 276 0.29 -18.47 7.47
C ASP A 276 1.60 -17.87 8.04
N PRO A 277 2.22 -18.50 9.05
CA PRO A 277 3.48 -18.01 9.59
C PRO A 277 4.62 -17.95 8.55
N GLY A 278 4.51 -18.74 7.48
CA GLY A 278 5.46 -18.78 6.37
C GLY A 278 5.39 -17.59 5.42
N THR A 279 4.40 -16.71 5.53
CA THR A 279 4.23 -15.55 4.63
C THR A 279 4.54 -14.23 5.33
N ILE A 280 4.70 -14.24 6.67
CA ILE A 280 4.98 -13.06 7.48
C ILE A 280 6.36 -12.48 7.16
N ARG A 281 6.40 -11.21 6.76
CA ARG A 281 7.64 -10.45 6.52
C ARG A 281 7.46 -8.95 6.74
N THR A 282 8.56 -8.23 6.92
CA THR A 282 8.56 -6.75 6.92
C THR A 282 8.37 -6.22 5.50
N ARG A 283 7.55 -5.18 5.32
CA ARG A 283 7.31 -4.59 3.99
C ARG A 283 8.53 -3.84 3.45
N SER A 284 9.32 -3.21 4.31
CA SER A 284 10.45 -2.37 3.89
C SER A 284 11.63 -3.16 3.31
N ASN A 285 11.87 -4.38 3.78
CA ASN A 285 13.05 -5.15 3.37
C ASN A 285 12.86 -6.67 3.39
N GLY A 286 11.61 -7.16 3.44
CA GLY A 286 11.28 -8.58 3.30
C GLY A 286 11.79 -9.49 4.43
N VAL A 287 12.20 -8.93 5.57
CA VAL A 287 12.78 -9.70 6.67
C VAL A 287 11.72 -10.55 7.36
N ARG A 288 12.04 -11.83 7.52
CA ARG A 288 11.17 -12.83 8.15
C ARG A 288 11.47 -12.94 9.65
N PRO A 289 10.47 -13.26 10.48
CA PRO A 289 10.72 -13.51 11.89
C PRO A 289 11.57 -14.78 12.05
N VAL A 290 12.61 -14.71 12.90
CA VAL A 290 13.47 -15.87 13.20
C VAL A 290 12.81 -16.85 14.17
N LYS A 291 11.74 -16.41 14.83
CA LYS A 291 10.96 -17.23 15.76
C LYS A 291 9.53 -16.73 15.82
N ILE A 292 8.59 -17.67 15.87
CA ILE A 292 7.17 -17.40 15.99
C ILE A 292 6.65 -18.18 17.20
N ARG A 293 5.85 -17.54 18.06
CA ARG A 293 5.20 -18.15 19.22
C ARG A 293 3.73 -17.79 19.22
N ARG A 294 2.87 -18.79 19.05
CA ARG A 294 1.42 -18.64 19.27
C ARG A 294 1.16 -18.66 20.78
N ARG A 295 0.44 -17.68 21.31
CA ARG A 295 -0.11 -17.70 22.66
C ARG A 295 -1.56 -18.18 22.59
N SER A 296 -1.92 -19.08 23.49
CA SER A 296 -3.27 -19.62 23.61
C SER A 296 -4.15 -18.78 24.54
N ASP A 297 -3.94 -17.46 24.61
CA ASP A 297 -4.86 -16.58 25.33
C ASP A 297 -6.19 -16.46 24.58
N ARG A 298 -7.24 -15.97 25.27
CA ARG A 298 -8.60 -15.86 24.71
C ARG A 298 -8.65 -15.04 23.42
N ASP A 299 -7.70 -14.13 23.24
CA ASP A 299 -7.66 -13.19 22.10
C ASP A 299 -6.78 -13.72 20.96
N GLY A 300 -6.12 -14.87 21.16
CA GLY A 300 -5.25 -15.54 20.19
C GLY A 300 -4.17 -14.61 19.67
N THR A 301 -3.12 -14.34 20.45
CA THR A 301 -2.00 -13.48 20.00
C THR A 301 -0.88 -14.31 19.36
N VAL A 302 -0.30 -13.83 18.25
CA VAL A 302 0.95 -14.40 17.68
C VAL A 302 2.10 -13.47 17.94
N ARG A 303 3.09 -13.93 18.71
CA ARG A 303 4.34 -13.18 18.96
C ARG A 303 5.42 -13.60 17.98
N LEU A 304 5.85 -12.65 17.17
CA LEU A 304 6.96 -12.72 16.24
C LEU A 304 8.23 -12.21 16.91
N PHE A 305 9.38 -12.74 16.50
CA PHE A 305 10.68 -12.25 16.92
C PHE A 305 11.55 -12.02 15.69
N PHE A 306 11.92 -10.78 15.46
CA PHE A 306 12.85 -10.38 14.40
C PHE A 306 14.22 -10.14 15.01
N ARG A 307 15.31 -10.31 14.24
CA ARG A 307 16.62 -9.79 14.68
C ARG A 307 16.58 -8.28 14.53
N THR A 308 16.89 -7.53 15.59
CA THR A 308 16.80 -6.06 15.56
C THR A 308 17.73 -5.45 14.50
N SER A 309 18.87 -6.09 14.21
CA SER A 309 19.82 -5.67 13.17
C SER A 309 19.29 -5.78 11.74
N ASP A 310 18.27 -6.60 11.54
CA ASP A 310 17.78 -6.94 10.21
C ASP A 310 16.54 -6.10 9.87
N VAL A 311 15.80 -5.62 10.86
CA VAL A 311 14.63 -4.75 10.64
C VAL A 311 15.10 -3.33 10.35
N ASP A 312 14.57 -2.73 9.29
CA ASP A 312 14.83 -1.33 8.97
C ASP A 312 14.21 -0.40 10.02
N LEU A 313 15.07 0.24 10.82
CA LEU A 313 14.70 1.16 11.91
C LEU A 313 15.44 2.49 11.72
N THR A 314 15.11 3.21 10.65
CA THR A 314 15.88 4.35 10.11
C THR A 314 15.59 5.74 10.70
N GLY A 315 14.64 5.91 11.62
CA GLY A 315 14.32 7.24 12.17
C GLY A 315 15.23 7.73 13.31
N GLU A 316 15.10 9.00 13.70
CA GLU A 316 15.88 9.61 14.79
C GLU A 316 15.31 9.28 16.18
N GLU A 317 14.00 9.47 16.36
CA GLU A 317 13.30 9.25 17.63
C GLU A 317 12.30 8.10 17.58
N THR A 318 11.74 7.83 16.40
CA THR A 318 10.75 6.78 16.17
C THR A 318 11.05 6.03 14.89
N ALA A 319 10.59 4.79 14.79
CA ALA A 319 10.56 4.03 13.55
C ALA A 319 9.22 3.30 13.44
N THR A 320 8.76 3.08 12.21
CA THR A 320 7.51 2.35 11.95
C THR A 320 7.85 1.01 11.31
N ILE A 321 7.46 -0.07 11.97
CA ILE A 321 7.57 -1.42 11.44
C ILE A 321 6.27 -1.72 10.70
N ARG A 322 6.36 -2.01 9.40
CA ARG A 322 5.23 -2.44 8.58
C ARG A 322 5.38 -3.94 8.30
N LEU A 323 4.35 -4.71 8.61
CA LEU A 323 4.28 -6.13 8.35
C LEU A 323 3.24 -6.43 7.28
N GLU A 324 3.52 -7.46 6.51
CA GLU A 324 2.57 -8.11 5.63
C GLU A 324 2.58 -9.62 5.91
N ALA A 325 1.43 -10.24 5.74
CA ALA A 325 1.25 -11.67 5.84
C ALA A 325 0.08 -12.10 4.96
N GLU A 326 0.00 -13.39 4.68
CA GLU A 326 -1.12 -14.02 3.97
C GLU A 326 -1.78 -15.04 4.89
N THR A 327 -3.11 -15.15 4.83
CA THR A 327 -3.83 -16.25 5.46
C THR A 327 -3.69 -17.52 4.64
N ALA A 328 -4.03 -18.67 5.23
CA ALA A 328 -4.10 -19.95 4.52
C ALA A 328 -5.08 -19.93 3.32
N SER A 329 -6.03 -18.99 3.29
CA SER A 329 -6.95 -18.77 2.17
C SER A 329 -6.41 -17.81 1.12
N GLY A 330 -5.17 -17.33 1.26
CA GLY A 330 -4.54 -16.36 0.35
C GLY A 330 -4.93 -14.90 0.59
N ALA A 331 -5.64 -14.58 1.68
CA ALA A 331 -5.98 -13.19 2.00
C ALA A 331 -4.75 -12.46 2.54
N ARG A 332 -4.38 -11.32 1.94
CA ARG A 332 -3.24 -10.51 2.37
C ARG A 332 -3.66 -9.56 3.50
N GLY A 333 -2.98 -9.65 4.63
CA GLY A 333 -3.12 -8.72 5.74
C GLY A 333 -1.87 -7.85 5.89
N THR A 334 -2.07 -6.55 6.12
CA THR A 334 -0.98 -5.64 6.48
C THR A 334 -1.25 -4.98 7.82
N GLY A 335 -0.18 -4.58 8.50
CA GLY A 335 -0.30 -3.83 9.73
C GLY A 335 0.99 -3.11 10.08
N SER A 336 0.90 -2.11 10.96
CA SER A 336 2.07 -1.32 11.34
C SER A 336 2.09 -0.98 12.81
N ALA A 337 3.31 -0.84 13.34
CA ALA A 337 3.55 -0.41 14.71
C ALA A 337 4.70 0.60 14.76
N THR A 338 4.47 1.73 15.44
CA THR A 338 5.52 2.72 15.69
C THR A 338 6.22 2.41 17.00
N VAL A 339 7.54 2.36 16.97
CA VAL A 339 8.42 2.20 18.14
C VAL A 339 9.20 3.46 18.40
N ARG A 340 9.47 3.77 19.67
CA ARG A 340 10.45 4.81 20.02
C ARG A 340 11.83 4.19 19.98
N LEU A 341 12.78 4.90 19.38
CA LEU A 341 14.17 4.50 19.33
C LEU A 341 14.92 5.05 20.54
N VAL A 342 15.93 4.31 20.98
CA VAL A 342 16.92 4.85 21.91
C VAL A 342 17.78 5.84 21.13
N PRO A 343 17.81 7.14 21.51
CA PRO A 343 18.61 8.13 20.82
C PRO A 343 20.05 7.65 20.74
N ARG A 344 20.66 7.82 19.57
CA ARG A 344 22.11 7.64 19.46
C ARG A 344 22.71 8.72 20.37
N PRO A 345 23.64 8.38 21.29
CA PRO A 345 24.41 9.42 21.95
C PRO A 345 25.01 10.23 20.83
N ARG A 346 24.61 11.51 20.72
CA ARG A 346 25.28 12.44 19.82
C ARG A 346 26.74 12.32 20.24
N ARG A 347 27.57 11.87 19.31
CA ARG A 347 29.00 11.85 19.54
C ARG A 347 29.30 13.32 19.74
N ASP A 348 29.40 13.76 20.98
CA ASP A 348 29.68 15.16 21.28
C ASP A 348 31.03 15.43 20.61
N GLU A 349 30.97 16.09 19.45
CA GLU A 349 32.15 16.55 18.72
C GLU A 349 32.86 17.69 19.50
N SER A 350 32.57 17.85 20.79
CA SER A 350 33.09 18.92 21.64
C SER A 350 34.44 18.61 22.29
N ASP A 351 34.96 17.38 22.23
CA ASP A 351 36.30 17.04 22.77
C ASP A 351 37.47 17.39 21.83
N GLY A 352 37.20 18.06 20.70
CA GLY A 352 38.21 18.53 19.75
C GLY A 352 39.06 19.70 20.22
N ASN A 353 38.75 20.34 21.36
CA ASN A 353 39.53 21.48 21.86
C ASN A 353 40.33 21.12 23.11
N ARG A 354 41.19 20.11 23.01
CA ARG A 354 42.28 19.90 23.97
C ARG A 354 43.47 20.72 23.49
N PRO A 355 43.75 21.91 24.06
CA PRO A 355 44.86 22.74 23.62
C PRO A 355 46.17 21.98 23.78
N GLY A 356 46.99 22.05 22.72
CA GLY A 356 48.24 21.31 22.57
C GLY A 356 49.13 21.38 23.80
N ARG A 357 49.38 20.21 24.39
CA ARG A 357 50.49 20.01 25.30
C ARG A 357 51.75 19.91 24.44
N ARG A 358 52.54 20.98 24.45
CA ARG A 358 53.93 20.99 23.98
C ARG A 358 54.75 20.04 24.84
N GLU A 359 55.38 19.07 24.20
CA GLU A 359 56.56 18.31 24.68
C GLU A 359 57.46 18.31 23.42
N ASP A 360 58.31 19.32 23.22
CA ASP A 360 59.66 19.53 23.79
C ASP A 360 60.44 18.22 24.06
N ASP A 361 61.42 18.02 23.17
CA ASP A 361 62.72 17.38 23.33
C ASP A 361 62.82 15.92 23.79
N THR A 362 63.36 15.04 22.92
CA THR A 362 64.79 14.68 23.01
C THR A 362 65.24 13.71 21.90
N ASP A 363 66.39 14.05 21.32
CA ASP A 363 67.24 13.23 20.46
C ASP A 363 67.70 11.93 21.16
N GLY A 364 67.78 10.83 20.40
CA GLY A 364 68.23 9.54 20.93
C GLY A 364 68.58 8.51 19.85
N ALA A 365 69.84 8.53 19.43
CA ALA A 365 70.45 7.73 18.37
C ALA A 365 70.57 6.21 18.64
N LYS A 366 70.68 5.44 17.52
CA LYS A 366 71.32 4.10 17.35
C LYS A 366 70.63 2.92 18.07
N GLY A 367 70.51 1.70 17.56
CA GLY A 367 71.11 0.97 16.44
C GLY A 367 71.09 -0.52 16.82
N GLY A 368 71.11 -1.42 15.84
CA GLY A 368 71.61 -2.80 16.00
C GLY A 368 70.59 -3.91 16.34
N ASP A 369 70.33 -4.73 15.32
CA ASP A 369 70.48 -6.19 15.29
C ASP A 369 69.91 -7.15 16.37
N ASP A 370 69.38 -8.23 15.78
CA ASP A 370 69.58 -9.64 16.14
C ASP A 370 68.55 -10.40 17.02
N LYS A 371 67.95 -11.38 16.34
CA LYS A 371 67.78 -12.80 16.69
C LYS A 371 66.81 -13.24 17.79
N GLN A 372 65.86 -14.05 17.32
CA GLN A 372 65.51 -15.41 17.79
C GLN A 372 65.52 -15.68 19.30
N ARG A 373 64.35 -16.06 19.84
CA ARG A 373 64.16 -17.33 20.58
C ARG A 373 62.69 -17.53 20.95
N GLY A 374 62.28 -18.80 20.90
CA GLY A 374 60.90 -19.30 21.00
C GLY A 374 60.31 -19.41 22.42
N PRO A 375 59.26 -20.24 22.59
CA PRO A 375 58.31 -20.18 23.69
C PRO A 375 58.66 -21.12 24.86
N PRO A 376 58.10 -20.86 26.05
CA PRO A 376 57.29 -21.87 26.77
C PRO A 376 56.07 -21.21 27.47
N GLY A 377 54.95 -21.84 27.81
CA GLY A 377 54.66 -23.23 28.13
C GLY A 377 54.66 -23.47 29.64
N HIS A 378 53.59 -23.10 30.39
CA HIS A 378 53.21 -23.56 31.75
C HIS A 378 51.73 -23.16 31.98
N ALA A 379 50.73 -23.98 32.34
CA ALA A 379 50.57 -25.12 33.26
C ALA A 379 50.61 -24.75 34.75
N SER A 380 49.42 -24.50 35.35
CA SER A 380 49.03 -24.68 36.77
C SER A 380 47.77 -23.85 37.05
N SER A 381 46.87 -24.13 38.00
CA SER A 381 46.49 -25.30 38.79
C SER A 381 45.44 -24.78 39.80
N ASN A 382 44.48 -25.64 40.17
CA ASN A 382 43.81 -25.73 41.48
C ASN A 382 42.77 -24.71 41.99
N GLY A 383 41.73 -25.30 42.62
CA GLY A 383 40.88 -24.74 43.67
C GLY A 383 39.39 -24.81 43.33
N ARG A 384 38.70 -25.96 43.39
CA ARG A 384 38.13 -26.60 44.59
C ARG A 384 37.59 -25.62 45.65
N ASN A 385 36.27 -25.53 45.75
CA ASN A 385 35.52 -25.49 47.00
C ASN A 385 34.11 -26.06 46.75
N GLY A 386 33.80 -27.16 47.44
CA GLY A 386 32.44 -27.66 47.63
C GLY A 386 31.92 -27.21 48.99
N ASN A 387 30.60 -27.23 49.17
CA ASN A 387 29.89 -28.06 50.17
C ASN A 387 28.39 -27.70 50.17
N ASP A 388 27.57 -28.70 49.87
CA ASP A 388 26.49 -29.27 50.68
C ASP A 388 25.81 -28.43 51.78
N THR A 389 24.47 -28.44 51.78
CA THR A 389 23.62 -28.98 52.87
C THR A 389 22.13 -29.02 52.45
N ASP A 390 21.63 -30.25 52.27
CA ASP A 390 20.45 -30.90 52.87
C ASP A 390 19.16 -30.16 53.30
N ASP A 391 18.05 -30.80 52.90
CA ASP A 391 16.85 -31.17 53.66
C ASP A 391 15.95 -30.14 54.36
N ALA A 392 14.70 -30.06 53.88
CA ALA A 392 13.52 -30.01 54.75
C ALA A 392 12.29 -30.63 54.07
N LYS A 393 11.79 -31.73 54.65
CA LYS A 393 10.48 -32.34 54.42
C LYS A 393 9.42 -31.67 55.28
N GLY A 394 8.16 -31.73 54.85
CA GLY A 394 7.02 -31.91 55.76
C GLY A 394 5.75 -31.11 55.44
N GLY A 395 4.62 -31.81 55.30
CA GLY A 395 3.29 -31.26 55.61
C GLY A 395 2.16 -31.65 54.67
N ASP A 396 1.63 -32.87 54.82
CA ASP A 396 0.23 -33.20 54.49
C ASP A 396 -0.69 -32.70 55.63
N ASP A 397 -1.91 -32.24 55.32
CA ASP A 397 -3.19 -32.80 55.80
C ASP A 397 -4.40 -31.83 55.87
N GLU A 398 -5.55 -32.42 55.52
CA GLU A 398 -6.93 -32.22 56.03
C GLU A 398 -7.85 -31.06 55.57
N GLN A 399 -8.85 -31.48 54.78
CA GLN A 399 -10.32 -31.41 55.01
C GLN A 399 -10.95 -30.12 55.57
N ARG A 400 -11.93 -29.57 54.82
CA ARG A 400 -13.30 -29.17 55.30
C ARG A 400 -14.15 -28.59 54.15
N GLY A 401 -15.32 -29.19 53.90
CA GLY A 401 -16.53 -28.50 53.42
C GLY A 401 -17.57 -28.43 54.54
N PRO A 402 -18.88 -28.26 54.25
CA PRO A 402 -19.59 -27.09 53.70
C PRO A 402 -20.59 -26.49 54.74
N PRO A 403 -21.43 -25.47 54.41
CA PRO A 403 -22.83 -25.71 53.97
C PRO A 403 -23.26 -24.71 52.87
N GLY A 404 -24.32 -24.84 52.05
CA GLY A 404 -25.63 -25.46 52.22
C GLY A 404 -26.70 -24.38 52.50
N HIS A 405 -27.38 -23.84 51.48
CA HIS A 405 -28.70 -23.21 51.62
C HIS A 405 -29.52 -23.29 50.31
N ALA A 406 -30.79 -23.66 50.50
CA ALA A 406 -31.85 -23.86 49.51
C ALA A 406 -33.03 -22.92 49.79
N SER A 407 -34.02 -22.92 48.87
CA SER A 407 -35.36 -22.28 48.87
C SER A 407 -35.45 -21.03 47.98
N SER A 408 -36.51 -20.78 47.20
CA SER A 408 -37.79 -21.47 46.97
C SER A 408 -38.61 -20.73 45.89
N ASN A 409 -39.37 -21.50 45.09
CA ASN A 409 -40.74 -21.33 44.55
C ASN A 409 -41.41 -19.95 44.29
N GLY A 410 -42.16 -19.92 43.16
CA GLY A 410 -43.35 -19.10 42.84
C GLY A 410 -43.39 -18.84 41.32
N ARG A 411 -44.15 -19.52 40.44
CA ARG A 411 -45.60 -19.77 40.25
C ARG A 411 -46.47 -18.51 40.02
N ASP A 412 -47.32 -18.66 38.98
CA ASP A 412 -48.54 -17.92 38.61
C ASP A 412 -48.30 -16.51 38.04
N GLY A 413 -48.94 -16.01 36.98
CA GLY A 413 -50.08 -16.41 36.16
C GLY A 413 -50.57 -15.16 35.39
N ASP A 414 -51.57 -15.35 34.54
CA ASP A 414 -52.58 -14.34 34.13
C ASP A 414 -52.38 -13.49 32.84
N ASP A 415 -53.09 -13.93 31.79
CA ASP A 415 -54.16 -13.26 31.04
C ASP A 415 -54.13 -11.74 30.79
N GLY A 416 -54.32 -11.39 29.51
CA GLY A 416 -54.59 -10.02 29.07
C GLY A 416 -55.20 -9.94 27.68
N ARG A 417 -56.47 -10.33 27.54
CA ARG A 417 -57.35 -9.98 26.41
C ARG A 417 -57.68 -8.48 26.42
N GLY A 418 -57.86 -7.90 25.23
CA GLY A 418 -58.61 -6.65 25.00
C GLY A 418 -57.84 -5.68 24.09
N GLY A 419 -58.39 -5.05 23.06
CA GLY A 419 -59.75 -5.03 22.53
C GLY A 419 -59.74 -4.21 21.23
N GLN A 420 -60.66 -4.51 20.33
CA GLN A 420 -61.03 -3.61 19.22
C GLN A 420 -61.58 -2.29 19.77
N PRO A 421 -61.42 -1.20 19.00
CA PRO A 421 -62.60 -0.42 18.69
C PRO A 421 -62.73 -0.09 17.19
N GLY A 422 -63.88 -0.48 16.63
CA GLY A 422 -64.88 0.45 16.09
C GLY A 422 -64.46 1.56 15.12
N SER A 423 -64.79 1.35 13.86
CA SER A 423 -65.69 2.18 13.02
C SER A 423 -65.74 3.72 13.17
N GLY A 424 -65.51 4.40 12.04
CA GLY A 424 -66.04 5.72 11.68
C GLY A 424 -65.33 6.19 10.40
N ARG A 425 -65.85 6.05 9.17
CA ARG A 425 -67.04 6.62 8.51
C ARG A 425 -67.04 8.16 8.42
N ARG A 426 -67.15 8.63 7.17
CA ARG A 426 -67.47 10.00 6.65
C ARG A 426 -66.31 10.99 6.62
N SER A 427 -66.26 11.99 5.74
CA SER A 427 -66.88 12.37 4.47
C SER A 427 -66.29 13.75 4.18
N SER A 428 -65.78 14.00 2.97
CA SER A 428 -65.75 15.27 2.23
C SER A 428 -64.99 15.04 0.94
#